data_AF-A0A2P6SP08-F1
#
_entry.id   AF-A0A2P6SP08-F1
#
_cell.length_a   1.000
_cell.length_b   1.000
_cell.length_c   1.000
_cell.angle_alpha   90.00
_cell.angle_beta   90.00
_cell.angle_gamma   90.00
#
_symmetry.space_group_name_H-M   'P 1'
#
loop_
_entity.id
_entity.type
_entity.pdbx_description
1 polymer ?
#
loop_
_entity_poly.entity_id
_entity_poly.type
_entity_poly.pdbx_seq_one_letter_code
_entity_poly.pdbx_strand_id
1 'polypeptide(L)'
;MNSGGHSILSETKWPTFKEFFDPQGAFIAMWYKIFVISCLISVTADPLFFYIPYINKDKKCIDGDKRVRTAALVLRSLTDMTFIMHIIHEIRVSTNTVVSEISKRGKPAGWPWKKAELLGFAKAISQKMSWLSISIIIDFIAILPIPQVALLVFFLKMDGSDYRKKILNGFLLFQYMPKIYRIYLSCKELKQTGIWARGAFNIFLYILASHVLGAFWYFLSVQRETSCWHEACEQHPDTIRCISTYYCDDRPTDPQYISNISLLDENCPVNPSDATQFNFGIFLNALESGSTHSTKFSKKFFYSFWWGLRNLRSAYTDTYKLCIL
;
A
#
# COMPACT_ATOMS: atom_id res chain seq x y z
N MET A 1 13.95 58.38 14.21
CA MET A 1 15.10 57.47 14.39
C MET A 1 14.69 56.35 15.33
N ASN A 2 14.86 55.10 14.86
CA ASN A 2 14.86 53.78 15.54
C ASN A 2 13.67 53.41 16.45
N SER A 3 12.84 52.40 16.13
CA SER A 3 13.08 50.93 16.01
C SER A 3 13.31 50.28 17.38
N GLY A 4 12.80 49.10 17.74
CA GLY A 4 11.97 48.09 17.08
C GLY A 4 10.98 47.52 18.13
N GLY A 5 9.96 46.75 17.76
CA GLY A 5 10.12 45.43 17.15
C GLY A 5 9.85 44.36 18.23
N HIS A 6 8.58 44.12 18.55
CA HIS A 6 8.16 42.90 19.24
C HIS A 6 7.21 42.13 18.33
N SER A 7 7.67 40.93 17.98
CA SER A 7 7.08 39.94 17.11
C SER A 7 5.59 39.69 17.36
N ILE A 8 4.75 39.98 16.36
CA ILE A 8 3.43 39.37 16.22
C ILE A 8 3.68 37.91 15.82
N LEU A 9 3.83 37.04 16.81
CA LEU A 9 3.58 35.63 16.61
C LEU A 9 2.07 35.54 16.37
N SER A 10 1.66 35.32 15.11
CA SER A 10 0.27 35.00 14.81
C SER A 10 -0.05 33.69 15.55
N GLU A 11 -0.80 33.79 16.65
CA GLU A 11 -1.45 32.62 17.24
C GLU A 11 -2.31 31.99 16.15
N THR A 12 -1.87 30.85 15.62
CA THR A 12 -2.69 29.99 14.78
C THR A 12 -3.75 29.38 15.69
N LYS A 13 -4.82 30.14 15.92
CA LYS A 13 -5.98 29.70 16.67
C LYS A 13 -6.59 28.52 15.92
N TRP A 14 -6.41 27.32 16.46
CA TRP A 14 -6.99 26.11 15.89
C TRP A 14 -8.52 26.28 15.79
N PRO A 15 -9.12 25.95 14.64
CA PRO A 15 -10.56 26.15 14.44
C PRO A 15 -11.33 25.36 15.48
N THR A 16 -12.41 25.96 15.98
CA THR A 16 -13.27 25.29 16.97
C THR A 16 -13.95 24.07 16.33
N PHE A 17 -14.33 23.08 17.14
CA PHE A 17 -14.99 21.86 16.65
C PHE A 17 -16.22 22.19 15.78
N LYS A 18 -16.92 23.29 16.07
CA LYS A 18 -18.10 23.74 15.30
C LYS A 18 -17.72 24.33 13.92
N GLU A 19 -16.60 25.04 13.81
CA GLU A 19 -16.06 25.57 12.56
C GLU A 19 -15.37 24.49 11.71
N PHE A 20 -14.77 23.49 12.37
CA PHE A 20 -14.21 22.30 11.72
C PHE A 20 -15.29 21.45 11.02
N PHE A 21 -16.57 21.60 11.37
CA PHE A 21 -17.66 20.81 10.80
C PHE A 21 -18.72 21.67 10.08
N ASP A 22 -18.38 22.91 9.67
CA ASP A 22 -19.29 23.76 8.90
C ASP A 22 -19.44 23.26 7.44
N PRO A 23 -20.64 22.83 7.00
CA PRO A 23 -20.90 22.35 5.65
C PRO A 23 -20.70 23.39 4.53
N GLN A 24 -20.46 24.67 4.84
CA GLN A 24 -20.22 25.74 3.85
C GLN A 24 -18.89 26.49 4.06
N GLY A 25 -18.05 26.03 4.99
CA GLY A 25 -16.81 26.73 5.36
C GLY A 25 -15.61 26.44 4.45
N ALA A 26 -14.62 27.33 4.47
CA ALA A 26 -13.31 27.15 3.84
C ALA A 26 -12.59 25.85 4.29
N PHE A 27 -13.03 25.30 5.44
CA PHE A 27 -12.58 24.04 5.98
C PHE A 27 -12.82 22.84 5.04
N ILE A 28 -13.91 22.79 4.29
CA ILE A 28 -14.19 21.66 3.38
C ILE A 28 -13.18 21.57 2.25
N ALA A 29 -12.88 22.72 1.63
CA ALA A 29 -11.88 22.79 0.58
C ALA A 29 -10.48 22.42 1.11
N MET A 30 -10.17 22.79 2.35
CA MET A 30 -8.94 22.40 3.04
C MET A 30 -8.91 20.89 3.35
N TRP A 31 -10.01 20.34 3.85
CA TRP A 31 -10.16 18.93 4.18
C TRP A 31 -10.03 18.03 2.95
N TYR A 32 -10.66 18.40 1.84
CA TYR A 32 -10.53 17.68 0.58
C TYR A 32 -9.08 17.62 0.09
N LYS A 33 -8.31 18.72 0.22
CA LYS A 33 -6.87 18.73 -0.10
C LYS A 33 -6.07 17.80 0.82
N ILE A 34 -6.31 17.84 2.13
CA ILE A 34 -5.67 16.94 3.10
C ILE A 34 -5.97 15.48 2.76
N PHE A 35 -7.22 15.18 2.42
CA PHE A 35 -7.66 13.86 2.02
C PHE A 35 -6.94 13.36 0.75
N VAL A 36 -6.85 14.19 -0.29
CA VAL A 36 -6.13 13.86 -1.52
C VAL A 36 -4.66 13.57 -1.24
N ILE A 37 -4.00 14.43 -0.44
CA ILE A 37 -2.60 14.21 -0.05
C ILE A 37 -2.44 12.89 0.71
N SER A 38 -3.36 12.59 1.64
CA SER A 38 -3.35 11.33 2.38
C SER A 38 -3.53 10.12 1.45
N CYS A 39 -4.39 10.22 0.42
CA CYS A 39 -4.55 9.17 -0.58
C CYS A 39 -3.26 8.93 -1.37
N LEU A 40 -2.55 9.99 -1.77
CA LEU A 40 -1.25 9.87 -2.46
C LEU A 40 -0.22 9.17 -1.57
N ILE A 41 -0.13 9.58 -0.30
CA ILE A 41 0.74 8.93 0.70
C ILE A 41 0.37 7.46 0.88
N SER A 42 -0.93 7.13 0.97
CA SER A 42 -1.40 5.77 1.15
C SER A 42 -0.95 4.86 0.01
N VAL A 43 -1.16 5.30 -1.22
CA VAL A 43 -0.81 4.52 -2.42
C VAL A 43 0.72 4.37 -2.57
N THR A 44 1.50 5.39 -2.19
CA THR A 44 2.97 5.30 -2.17
C THR A 44 3.50 4.44 -1.02
N ALA A 45 2.82 4.38 0.12
CA ALA A 45 3.24 3.61 1.29
C ALA A 45 2.91 2.11 1.18
N ASP A 46 1.91 1.72 0.39
CA ASP A 46 1.47 0.33 0.26
C ASP A 46 2.58 -0.65 -0.19
N PRO A 47 3.48 -0.32 -1.15
CA PRO A 47 4.55 -1.23 -1.52
C PRO A 47 5.63 -1.41 -0.46
N LEU A 48 5.63 -0.63 0.63
CA LEU A 48 6.57 -0.81 1.75
C LEU A 48 6.46 -2.20 2.37
N PHE A 49 5.27 -2.80 2.38
CA PHE A 49 5.07 -4.15 2.92
C PHE A 49 5.87 -5.22 2.16
N PHE A 50 6.16 -4.99 0.88
CA PHE A 50 6.97 -5.89 0.05
C PHE A 50 8.45 -5.88 0.41
N TYR A 51 8.95 -4.83 1.09
CA TYR A 51 10.33 -4.71 1.55
C TYR A 51 10.58 -5.25 2.97
N ILE A 52 9.52 -5.70 3.65
CA ILE A 52 9.61 -6.32 4.98
C ILE A 52 10.50 -7.57 4.95
N PRO A 53 10.25 -8.58 4.10
CA PRO A 53 11.05 -9.79 4.14
C PRO A 53 12.42 -9.53 3.54
N TYR A 54 13.44 -10.10 4.17
CA TYR A 54 14.79 -10.16 3.64
C TYR A 54 15.40 -11.50 3.98
N ILE A 55 16.47 -11.84 3.28
CA ILE A 55 17.15 -13.12 3.41
C ILE A 55 18.42 -12.91 4.22
N ASN A 56 18.57 -13.63 5.33
CA ASN A 56 19.82 -13.69 6.05
C ASN A 56 20.81 -14.52 5.24
N LYS A 57 21.88 -13.88 4.75
CA LYS A 57 22.89 -14.54 3.92
C LYS A 57 23.59 -15.68 4.65
N ASP A 58 23.89 -15.50 5.92
CA ASP A 58 24.72 -16.44 6.71
C ASP A 58 23.88 -17.62 7.24
N LYS A 59 22.62 -17.34 7.59
CA LYS A 59 21.71 -18.33 8.19
C LYS A 59 20.78 -19.02 7.18
N LYS A 60 20.75 -18.55 5.92
CA LYS A 60 19.83 -19.02 4.86
C LYS A 60 18.39 -19.15 5.33
N CYS A 61 17.91 -18.07 5.93
CA CYS A 61 16.56 -17.96 6.46
C CYS A 61 15.97 -16.59 6.15
N ILE A 62 14.65 -16.50 6.18
CA ILE A 62 13.86 -15.29 5.97
C ILE A 62 13.56 -14.67 7.33
N ASP A 63 13.75 -13.37 7.40
CA ASP A 63 13.33 -12.56 8.55
C ASP A 63 12.62 -11.30 8.06
N GLY A 64 11.85 -10.68 8.96
CA GLY A 64 11.09 -9.48 8.72
C GLY A 64 11.80 -8.24 9.28
N ASP A 65 12.01 -7.25 8.44
CA ASP A 65 12.52 -5.94 8.84
C ASP A 65 11.51 -5.21 9.72
N LYS A 66 11.75 -5.24 11.04
CA LYS A 66 10.88 -4.64 12.06
C LYS A 66 10.70 -3.13 11.87
N ARG A 67 11.71 -2.42 11.35
CA ARG A 67 11.65 -0.97 11.14
C ARG A 67 10.71 -0.64 9.98
N VAL A 68 10.88 -1.33 8.85
CA VAL A 68 10.01 -1.17 7.67
C VAL A 68 8.58 -1.58 8.01
N ARG A 69 8.39 -2.71 8.71
CA ARG A 69 7.09 -3.16 9.19
C ARG A 69 6.39 -2.11 10.05
N THR A 70 7.09 -1.56 11.04
CA THR A 70 6.52 -0.53 11.94
C THR A 70 6.17 0.73 11.16
N ALA A 71 7.07 1.22 10.31
CA ALA A 71 6.83 2.39 9.48
C ALA A 71 5.62 2.21 8.56
N ALA A 72 5.52 1.06 7.87
CA ALA A 72 4.41 0.75 6.99
C ALA A 72 3.07 0.69 7.74
N LEU A 73 3.03 0.08 8.93
CA LEU A 73 1.83 0.02 9.76
C LEU A 73 1.40 1.38 10.30
N VAL A 74 2.35 2.21 10.74
CA VAL A 74 2.07 3.57 11.21
C VAL A 74 1.51 4.43 10.08
N LEU A 75 2.18 4.45 8.92
CA LEU A 75 1.71 5.18 7.74
C LEU A 75 0.31 4.73 7.34
N ARG A 76 0.05 3.42 7.39
CA ARG A 76 -1.25 2.87 7.01
C ARG A 76 -2.35 3.23 7.99
N SER A 77 -2.07 3.16 9.29
CA SER A 77 -3.03 3.56 10.32
C SER A 77 -3.40 5.04 10.20
N LEU A 78 -2.42 5.90 9.91
CA LEU A 78 -2.68 7.33 9.67
C LEU A 78 -3.59 7.54 8.46
N THR A 79 -3.32 6.87 7.33
CA THR A 79 -4.15 7.03 6.13
C THR A 79 -5.55 6.43 6.31
N ASP A 80 -5.69 5.30 7.01
CA ASP A 80 -6.98 4.73 7.39
C ASP A 80 -7.82 5.71 8.21
N MET A 81 -7.23 6.32 9.24
CA MET A 81 -7.93 7.29 10.08
C MET A 81 -8.43 8.49 9.26
N THR A 82 -7.60 9.02 8.36
CA THR A 82 -8.02 10.13 7.50
C THR A 82 -9.17 9.73 6.55
N PHE A 83 -9.17 8.50 6.06
CA PHE A 83 -10.23 8.00 5.18
C PHE A 83 -11.54 7.79 5.93
N ILE A 84 -11.49 7.19 7.11
CA ILE A 84 -12.66 7.04 7.99
C ILE A 84 -13.24 8.42 8.32
N MET A 85 -12.39 9.38 8.67
CA MET A 85 -12.81 10.76 8.93
C MET A 85 -13.45 11.42 7.70
N HIS A 86 -12.94 11.14 6.49
CA HIS A 86 -13.53 11.64 5.26
C HIS A 86 -14.93 11.08 5.02
N ILE A 87 -15.14 9.78 5.22
CA ILE A 87 -16.47 9.16 5.17
C ILE A 87 -17.41 9.79 6.19
N ILE A 88 -16.99 9.95 7.45
CA ILE A 88 -17.81 10.56 8.50
C ILE A 88 -18.21 12.00 8.12
N HIS A 89 -17.26 12.76 7.57
CA HIS A 89 -17.49 14.12 7.13
C HIS A 89 -18.52 14.18 5.99
N GLU A 90 -18.35 13.38 4.93
CA GLU A 90 -19.28 13.28 3.80
C GLU A 90 -20.70 12.87 4.25
N ILE A 91 -20.79 11.94 5.20
CA ILE A 91 -22.07 11.53 5.79
C ILE A 91 -22.76 12.71 6.47
N ARG A 92 -22.04 13.44 7.31
CA ARG A 92 -22.57 14.59 8.05
C ARG A 92 -23.01 15.72 7.11
N VAL A 93 -22.19 16.08 6.12
CA VAL A 93 -22.53 17.13 5.14
C VAL A 93 -23.81 16.77 4.40
N SER A 94 -23.91 15.53 3.92
CA SER A 94 -25.10 15.05 3.22
C SER A 94 -26.35 15.05 4.12
N THR A 95 -26.23 14.57 5.37
CA THR A 95 -27.33 14.59 6.35
C THR A 95 -27.79 16.02 6.65
N ASN A 96 -26.86 16.94 6.95
CA ASN A 96 -27.19 18.34 7.24
C ASN A 96 -27.90 19.01 6.06
N THR A 97 -27.45 18.73 4.84
CA THR A 97 -28.07 19.29 3.64
C THR A 97 -29.52 18.80 3.51
N VAL A 98 -29.77 17.50 3.66
CA VAL A 98 -31.14 16.95 3.60
C VAL A 98 -32.02 17.48 4.74
N VAL A 99 -31.49 17.58 5.96
CA VAL A 99 -32.23 18.15 7.11
C VAL A 99 -32.61 19.60 6.85
N SER A 100 -31.69 20.41 6.28
CA SER A 100 -31.97 21.81 5.94
C SER A 100 -33.05 21.94 4.85
N GLU A 101 -33.06 21.05 3.85
CA GLU A 101 -34.08 21.02 2.79
C GLU A 101 -35.46 20.67 3.35
N ILE A 102 -35.53 19.76 4.33
CA ILE A 102 -36.78 19.38 4.98
C ILE A 102 -37.28 20.48 5.92
N SER A 103 -36.38 21.13 6.65
CA SER A 103 -36.74 22.25 7.53
C SER A 103 -37.33 23.42 6.74
N LYS A 104 -36.78 23.72 5.55
CA LYS A 104 -37.34 24.72 4.60
C LYS A 104 -38.75 24.39 4.11
N ARG A 105 -39.18 23.12 4.18
CA ARG A 105 -40.56 22.70 3.86
C ARG A 105 -41.55 22.93 5.02
N GLY A 106 -41.14 23.64 6.08
CA GLY A 106 -42.03 24.14 7.13
C GLY A 106 -42.21 23.25 8.35
N LYS A 107 -41.33 22.27 8.60
CA LYS A 107 -41.41 21.44 9.82
C LYS A 107 -40.56 22.01 10.96
N PRO A 108 -41.13 22.22 12.17
CA PRO A 108 -40.38 22.72 13.33
C PRO A 108 -39.44 21.67 13.93
N ALA A 109 -38.37 22.13 14.57
CA ALA A 109 -37.43 21.27 15.30
C ALA A 109 -38.14 20.56 16.46
N GLY A 110 -38.07 19.21 16.48
CA GLY A 110 -38.68 18.37 17.53
C GLY A 110 -39.93 17.58 17.12
N TRP A 111 -40.37 17.66 15.85
CA TRP A 111 -41.51 16.88 15.37
C TRP A 111 -41.21 15.36 15.31
N PRO A 112 -42.07 14.48 15.84
CA PRO A 112 -41.86 13.04 15.77
C PRO A 112 -41.99 12.53 14.33
N TRP A 113 -40.93 11.89 13.83
CA TRP A 113 -40.87 11.35 12.48
C TRP A 113 -41.79 10.13 12.34
N LYS A 114 -42.73 10.17 11.39
CA LYS A 114 -43.49 8.96 11.01
C LYS A 114 -42.58 7.99 10.25
N LYS A 115 -42.83 6.68 10.35
CA LYS A 115 -42.02 5.63 9.70
C LYS A 115 -41.84 5.84 8.18
N ALA A 116 -42.90 6.29 7.49
CA ALA A 116 -42.86 6.61 6.05
C ALA A 116 -41.97 7.84 5.74
N GLU A 117 -41.91 8.82 6.64
CA GLU A 117 -41.07 10.01 6.50
C GLU A 117 -39.60 9.69 6.80
N LEU A 118 -39.34 8.80 7.76
CA LEU A 118 -38.02 8.26 8.03
C LEU A 118 -37.49 7.48 6.82
N LEU A 119 -38.35 6.69 6.17
CA LEU A 119 -38.04 5.99 4.92
C LEU A 119 -37.75 6.98 3.78
N GLY A 120 -38.55 8.03 3.65
CA GLY A 120 -38.34 9.08 2.65
C GLY A 120 -37.04 9.86 2.87
N PHE A 121 -36.70 10.16 4.12
CA PHE A 121 -35.44 10.79 4.52
C PHE A 121 -34.24 9.90 4.24
N ALA A 122 -34.30 8.62 4.63
CA ALA A 122 -33.26 7.64 4.34
C ALA A 122 -33.08 7.46 2.82
N LYS A 123 -34.17 7.45 2.04
CA LYS A 123 -34.13 7.40 0.57
C LYS A 123 -33.51 8.66 -0.02
N ALA A 124 -33.83 9.84 0.49
CA ALA A 124 -33.24 11.10 0.02
C ALA A 124 -31.74 11.17 0.32
N ILE A 125 -31.30 10.75 1.51
CA ILE A 125 -29.88 10.61 1.85
C ILE A 125 -29.21 9.60 0.92
N SER A 126 -29.80 8.42 0.75
CA SER A 126 -29.26 7.37 -0.14
C SER A 126 -29.15 7.82 -1.59
N GLN A 127 -30.11 8.60 -2.11
CA GLN A 127 -30.05 9.16 -3.46
C GLN A 127 -28.96 10.22 -3.60
N LYS A 128 -28.80 11.11 -2.62
CA LYS A 128 -27.73 12.12 -2.59
C LYS A 128 -26.34 11.49 -2.46
N MET A 129 -26.28 10.35 -1.77
CA MET A 129 -25.09 9.52 -1.62
C MET A 129 -24.97 8.42 -2.69
N SER A 130 -25.80 8.40 -3.75
CA SER A 130 -25.77 7.30 -4.73
C SER A 130 -24.44 7.25 -5.49
N TRP A 131 -23.82 8.41 -5.75
CA TRP A 131 -22.47 8.51 -6.30
C TRP A 131 -21.39 8.03 -5.33
N LEU A 132 -21.66 8.21 -4.02
CA LEU A 132 -20.84 7.74 -2.92
C LEU A 132 -20.86 6.21 -2.86
N SER A 133 -21.95 5.53 -3.22
CA SER A 133 -22.09 4.08 -3.10
C SER A 133 -21.02 3.30 -3.88
N ILE A 134 -20.85 3.54 -5.18
CA ILE A 134 -19.89 2.77 -6.01
C ILE A 134 -18.46 3.23 -5.73
N SER A 135 -18.21 4.55 -5.66
CA SER A 135 -16.88 5.09 -5.37
C SER A 135 -16.40 4.76 -3.96
N ILE A 136 -17.27 4.76 -2.94
CA ILE A 136 -16.93 4.27 -1.60
C ILE A 136 -16.69 2.78 -1.62
N ILE A 137 -17.48 1.96 -2.33
CA ILE A 137 -17.20 0.51 -2.36
C ILE A 137 -15.81 0.26 -2.94
N ILE A 138 -15.45 0.94 -4.03
CA ILE A 138 -14.12 0.84 -4.63
C ILE A 138 -13.04 1.37 -3.68
N ASP A 139 -13.26 2.53 -3.06
CA ASP A 139 -12.33 3.12 -2.10
C ASP A 139 -12.17 2.25 -0.86
N PHE A 140 -13.26 1.69 -0.35
CA PHE A 140 -13.30 0.77 0.78
C PHE A 140 -12.55 -0.51 0.45
N ILE A 141 -12.81 -1.12 -0.72
CA ILE A 141 -12.04 -2.28 -1.17
C ILE A 141 -10.56 -1.92 -1.32
N ALA A 142 -10.22 -0.78 -1.92
CA ALA A 142 -8.84 -0.32 -2.06
C ALA A 142 -8.14 -0.12 -0.70
N ILE A 143 -8.90 0.23 0.34
CA ILE A 143 -8.44 0.55 1.70
C ILE A 143 -8.62 -0.63 2.65
N LEU A 144 -9.17 -1.76 2.22
CA LEU A 144 -9.15 -2.94 3.06
C LEU A 144 -7.69 -3.33 3.36
N PRO A 145 -7.35 -3.63 4.62
CA PRO A 145 -5.99 -3.97 5.03
C PRO A 145 -5.56 -5.37 4.57
N ILE A 146 -6.22 -5.93 3.56
CA ILE A 146 -6.00 -7.31 3.09
C ILE A 146 -4.53 -7.57 2.74
N PRO A 147 -3.79 -6.69 2.03
CA PRO A 147 -2.37 -6.91 1.79
C PRO A 147 -1.55 -6.89 3.07
N GLN A 148 -1.90 -6.03 4.04
CA GLN A 148 -1.19 -5.94 5.32
C GLN A 148 -1.42 -7.19 6.15
N VAL A 149 -2.68 -7.61 6.30
CA VAL A 149 -3.04 -8.80 7.07
C VAL A 149 -2.51 -10.04 6.38
N ALA A 150 -2.64 -10.14 5.05
CA ALA A 150 -2.13 -11.26 4.28
C ALA A 150 -0.61 -11.35 4.40
N LEU A 151 0.14 -10.27 4.19
CA LEU A 151 1.59 -10.29 4.34
C LEU A 151 1.99 -10.59 5.80
N LEU A 152 1.37 -9.96 6.80
CA LEU A 152 1.66 -10.21 8.22
C LEU A 152 1.37 -11.65 8.67
N VAL A 153 0.23 -12.21 8.27
CA VAL A 153 -0.18 -13.58 8.62
C VAL A 153 0.62 -14.60 7.83
N PHE A 154 0.92 -14.30 6.57
CA PHE A 154 1.70 -15.19 5.70
C PHE A 154 3.18 -15.22 6.08
N PHE A 155 3.77 -14.12 6.53
CA PHE A 155 5.14 -14.11 7.05
C PHE A 155 5.31 -15.09 8.22
N LEU A 156 4.26 -15.31 9.01
CA LEU A 156 4.29 -16.27 10.13
C LEU A 156 4.09 -17.74 9.67
N LYS A 157 3.80 -18.00 8.39
CA LYS A 157 3.29 -19.32 7.93
C LYS A 157 3.57 -19.68 6.46
N MET A 158 4.69 -19.26 5.89
CA MET A 158 5.26 -19.77 4.65
C MET A 158 5.77 -21.19 4.89
N ASP A 159 4.91 -22.21 4.80
CA ASP A 159 5.36 -23.62 4.85
C ASP A 159 6.04 -24.09 3.54
N GLY A 160 6.59 -23.17 2.74
CA GLY A 160 7.20 -23.46 1.44
C GLY A 160 6.20 -23.66 0.30
N SER A 161 4.93 -24.03 0.58
CA SER A 161 3.94 -24.39 -0.44
C SER A 161 3.75 -23.32 -1.52
N ASP A 162 4.12 -23.69 -2.76
CA ASP A 162 3.97 -22.88 -3.96
C ASP A 162 2.51 -22.46 -4.23
N TYR A 163 1.54 -23.28 -3.82
CA TYR A 163 0.12 -22.98 -3.91
C TYR A 163 -0.28 -21.78 -3.03
N ARG A 164 0.19 -21.74 -1.77
CA ARG A 164 -0.11 -20.63 -0.85
C ARG A 164 0.52 -19.32 -1.34
N LYS A 165 1.74 -19.37 -1.90
CA LYS A 165 2.42 -18.20 -2.49
C LYS A 165 1.64 -17.64 -3.69
N LYS A 166 1.17 -18.51 -4.59
CA LYS A 166 0.34 -18.12 -5.74
C LYS A 166 -0.98 -17.48 -5.32
N ILE A 167 -1.66 -18.03 -4.31
CA ILE A 167 -2.88 -17.44 -3.75
C ILE A 167 -2.59 -16.05 -3.18
N LEU A 168 -1.55 -15.90 -2.35
CA LEU A 168 -1.17 -14.60 -1.79
C LEU A 168 -0.91 -13.58 -2.90
N ASN A 169 -0.11 -13.94 -3.89
CA ASN A 169 0.22 -13.06 -5.01
C ASN A 169 -1.04 -12.68 -5.79
N GLY A 170 -1.97 -13.61 -6.00
CA GLY A 170 -3.28 -13.34 -6.58
C GLY A 170 -4.09 -12.32 -5.78
N PHE A 171 -4.18 -12.48 -4.45
CA PHE A 171 -4.85 -11.51 -3.58
C PHE A 171 -4.18 -10.14 -3.59
N LEU A 172 -2.85 -10.09 -3.58
CA LEU A 172 -2.08 -8.84 -3.65
C LEU A 172 -2.35 -8.10 -4.97
N LEU A 173 -2.36 -8.81 -6.10
CA LEU A 173 -2.69 -8.26 -7.41
C LEU A 173 -4.14 -7.80 -7.49
N PHE A 174 -5.07 -8.61 -7.01
CA PHE A 174 -6.49 -8.29 -6.98
C PHE A 174 -6.75 -7.02 -6.17
N GLN A 175 -6.12 -6.87 -5.00
CA GLN A 175 -6.25 -5.66 -4.18
C GLN A 175 -5.59 -4.43 -4.83
N TYR A 176 -4.58 -4.64 -5.68
CA TYR A 176 -3.92 -3.56 -6.39
C TYR A 176 -4.80 -2.98 -7.51
N MET A 177 -5.70 -3.77 -8.10
CA MET A 177 -6.59 -3.33 -9.19
C MET A 177 -7.51 -2.16 -8.78
N PRO A 178 -8.24 -2.19 -7.65
CA PRO A 178 -9.00 -1.05 -7.14
C PRO A 178 -8.17 0.23 -6.99
N LYS A 179 -6.91 0.10 -6.55
CA LYS A 179 -6.00 1.25 -6.37
C LYS A 179 -5.64 1.87 -7.71
N ILE A 180 -5.32 1.06 -8.72
CA ILE A 180 -5.07 1.53 -10.09
C ILE A 180 -6.32 2.19 -10.68
N TYR A 181 -7.49 1.59 -10.48
CA TYR A 181 -8.75 2.17 -10.97
C TYR A 181 -9.03 3.53 -10.33
N ARG A 182 -8.80 3.68 -9.02
CA ARG A 182 -8.94 4.97 -8.32
C ARG A 182 -8.00 6.04 -8.87
N ILE A 183 -6.75 5.67 -9.13
CA ILE A 183 -5.76 6.54 -9.79
C ILE A 183 -6.26 6.98 -11.17
N TYR A 184 -6.81 6.06 -11.96
CA TYR A 184 -7.38 6.36 -13.27
C TYR A 184 -8.57 7.33 -13.16
N LEU A 185 -9.46 7.13 -12.18
CA LEU A 185 -10.57 8.04 -11.93
C LEU A 185 -10.08 9.45 -11.54
N SER A 186 -9.07 9.56 -10.68
CA SER A 186 -8.42 10.84 -10.37
C SER A 186 -7.81 11.51 -11.60
N CYS A 187 -7.24 10.73 -12.52
CA CYS A 187 -6.74 11.19 -13.82
C CYS A 187 -7.85 11.85 -14.68
N LYS A 188 -9.07 11.30 -14.64
CA LYS A 188 -10.22 11.82 -15.40
C LYS A 188 -10.69 13.20 -14.87
N GLU A 189 -10.72 13.35 -13.56
CA GLU A 189 -11.11 14.62 -12.90
C GLU A 189 -10.05 15.72 -13.11
N LEU A 190 -8.76 15.35 -13.10
CA LEU A 190 -7.64 16.28 -13.33
C LEU A 190 -7.54 16.82 -14.78
N LYS A 191 -8.37 16.34 -15.72
CA LYS A 191 -8.45 16.93 -17.07
C LYS A 191 -8.92 18.38 -17.07
N GLN A 192 -9.56 18.83 -15.99
CA GLN A 192 -10.03 20.20 -15.83
C GLN A 192 -8.96 21.17 -15.26
N THR A 193 -7.76 20.67 -14.95
CA THR A 193 -6.66 21.46 -14.35
C THR A 193 -5.59 21.89 -15.36
N GLY A 194 -4.84 22.95 -15.02
CA GLY A 194 -3.80 23.55 -15.88
C GLY A 194 -2.66 22.59 -16.28
N ILE A 195 -1.98 22.93 -17.38
CA ILE A 195 -0.95 22.11 -18.06
C ILE A 195 0.15 21.62 -17.10
N TRP A 196 0.62 22.47 -16.19
CA TRP A 196 1.66 22.13 -15.21
C TRP A 196 1.21 21.07 -14.19
N ALA A 197 -0.03 21.15 -13.71
CA ALA A 197 -0.59 20.17 -12.79
C ALA A 197 -0.71 18.78 -13.45
N ARG A 198 -1.08 18.76 -14.73
CA ARG A 198 -1.12 17.53 -15.54
C ARG A 198 0.26 16.90 -15.70
N GLY A 199 1.28 17.70 -16.02
CA GLY A 199 2.67 17.24 -16.13
C GLY A 199 3.18 16.65 -14.81
N ALA A 200 2.99 17.36 -13.70
CA ALA A 200 3.41 16.89 -12.38
C ALA A 200 2.70 15.58 -11.98
N PHE A 201 1.41 15.46 -12.26
CA PHE A 201 0.65 14.24 -11.97
C PHE A 201 1.15 13.05 -12.81
N ASN A 202 1.42 13.24 -14.10
CA ASN A 202 1.98 12.18 -14.95
C ASN A 202 3.35 11.69 -14.46
N ILE A 203 4.22 12.60 -14.02
CA ILE A 203 5.51 12.25 -13.42
C ILE A 203 5.31 11.45 -12.14
N PHE A 204 4.40 11.89 -11.26
CA PHE A 204 4.05 11.15 -10.05
C PHE A 204 3.58 9.73 -10.35
N LEU A 205 2.69 9.55 -11.34
CA LEU A 205 2.23 8.23 -11.75
C LEU A 205 3.35 7.34 -12.26
N TYR A 206 4.29 7.89 -13.01
CA TYR A 206 5.44 7.15 -13.51
C TYR A 206 6.38 6.71 -12.37
N ILE A 207 6.67 7.60 -11.41
CA ILE A 207 7.44 7.28 -10.20
C ILE A 207 6.72 6.20 -9.39
N LEU A 208 5.40 6.34 -9.20
CA LEU A 208 4.60 5.39 -8.47
C LEU A 208 4.62 4.02 -9.15
N ALA A 209 4.36 3.95 -10.45
CA ALA A 209 4.39 2.69 -11.20
C ALA A 209 5.77 2.00 -11.08
N SER A 210 6.86 2.77 -11.16
CA SER A 210 8.22 2.27 -10.98
C SER A 210 8.42 1.69 -9.57
N HIS A 211 7.99 2.42 -8.55
CA HIS A 211 8.08 1.98 -7.16
C HIS A 211 7.32 0.68 -6.92
N VAL A 212 6.10 0.57 -7.45
CA VAL A 212 5.25 -0.61 -7.33
C VAL A 212 5.87 -1.80 -8.03
N LEU A 213 6.25 -1.64 -9.30
CA LEU A 213 6.85 -2.70 -10.10
C LEU A 213 8.15 -3.22 -9.46
N GLY A 214 9.00 -2.30 -9.00
CA GLY A 214 10.22 -2.62 -8.29
C GLY A 214 9.98 -3.37 -6.98
N ALA A 215 9.00 -2.94 -6.19
CA ALA A 215 8.68 -3.57 -4.91
C ALA A 215 8.11 -4.99 -5.10
N PHE A 216 7.24 -5.20 -6.08
CA PHE A 216 6.78 -6.54 -6.46
C PHE A 216 7.94 -7.42 -6.91
N TRP A 217 8.83 -6.91 -7.76
CA TRP A 217 10.00 -7.65 -8.20
C TRP A 217 10.93 -8.04 -7.05
N TYR A 218 11.17 -7.13 -6.09
CA TYR A 218 11.92 -7.44 -4.86
C TYR A 218 11.28 -8.59 -4.08
N PHE A 219 9.98 -8.49 -3.81
CA PHE A 219 9.27 -9.48 -3.01
C PHE A 219 9.21 -10.84 -3.69
N LEU A 220 8.97 -10.85 -5.01
CA LEU A 220 9.00 -12.06 -5.81
C LEU A 220 10.41 -12.66 -5.90
N SER A 221 11.47 -11.85 -5.83
CA SER A 221 12.84 -12.35 -5.77
C SER A 221 13.10 -13.14 -4.48
N VAL A 222 12.64 -12.61 -3.34
CA VAL A 222 12.70 -13.33 -2.05
C VAL A 222 11.89 -14.63 -2.12
N GLN A 223 10.67 -14.60 -2.68
CA GLN A 223 9.87 -15.81 -2.86
C GLN A 223 10.54 -16.83 -3.78
N ARG A 224 11.23 -16.37 -4.83
CA ARG A 224 11.91 -17.24 -5.79
C ARG A 224 13.06 -18.00 -5.14
N GLU A 225 13.87 -17.33 -4.33
CA GLU A 225 14.91 -17.99 -3.54
C GLU A 225 14.31 -18.98 -2.54
N THR A 226 13.20 -18.62 -1.89
CA THR A 226 12.48 -19.53 -0.99
C THR A 226 11.91 -20.76 -1.71
N SER A 227 11.48 -20.63 -2.97
CA SER A 227 11.02 -21.78 -3.76
C SER A 227 12.19 -22.70 -4.14
N CYS A 228 13.38 -22.16 -4.40
CA CYS A 228 14.58 -22.98 -4.57
C CYS A 228 14.87 -23.80 -3.30
N TRP A 229 14.86 -23.15 -2.13
CA TRP A 229 15.08 -23.86 -0.86
C TRP A 229 14.04 -24.96 -0.62
N HIS A 230 12.79 -24.71 -1.04
CA HIS A 230 11.73 -25.71 -0.99
C HIS A 230 12.03 -26.95 -1.82
N GLU A 231 12.44 -26.77 -3.06
CA GLU A 231 12.82 -27.87 -3.94
C GLU A 231 14.01 -28.66 -3.40
N ALA A 232 15.01 -27.98 -2.83
CA ALA A 232 16.15 -28.63 -2.18
C ALA A 232 15.75 -29.45 -0.94
N CYS A 233 14.85 -28.90 -0.10
CA CYS A 233 14.40 -29.59 1.11
C CYS A 233 13.42 -30.74 0.85
N GLU A 234 12.65 -30.72 -0.24
CA GLU A 234 11.79 -31.85 -0.64
C GLU A 234 12.62 -33.11 -0.93
N GLN A 235 13.86 -32.94 -1.38
CA GLN A 235 14.80 -34.04 -1.63
C GLN A 235 15.56 -34.47 -0.37
N HIS A 236 15.40 -33.75 0.74
CA HIS A 236 16.10 -34.03 2.00
C HIS A 236 15.38 -35.14 2.80
N PRO A 237 16.11 -36.12 3.40
CA PRO A 237 15.52 -37.21 4.19
C PRO A 237 14.66 -36.75 5.38
N ASP A 238 14.99 -35.59 5.96
CA ASP A 238 14.21 -34.92 7.01
C ASP A 238 13.66 -33.59 6.47
N THR A 239 12.64 -33.70 5.63
CA THR A 239 11.98 -32.56 4.96
C THR A 239 11.39 -31.57 5.95
N ILE A 240 10.77 -32.05 7.02
CA ILE A 240 10.08 -31.20 8.01
C ILE A 240 11.08 -30.29 8.71
N ARG A 241 12.21 -30.85 9.14
CA ARG A 241 13.25 -30.05 9.80
C ARG A 241 13.97 -29.14 8.82
N CYS A 242 14.20 -29.57 7.58
CA CYS A 242 14.78 -28.71 6.54
C CYS A 242 13.89 -27.49 6.26
N ILE A 243 12.57 -27.67 6.11
CA ILE A 243 11.63 -26.56 5.92
C ILE A 243 11.60 -25.62 7.13
N SER A 244 11.76 -26.15 8.35
CA SER A 244 11.80 -25.32 9.56
C SER A 244 12.96 -24.31 9.58
N THR A 245 14.02 -24.52 8.80
CA THR A 245 15.15 -23.58 8.72
C THR A 245 14.88 -22.37 7.84
N TYR A 246 13.74 -22.30 7.13
CA TYR A 246 13.37 -21.11 6.35
C TYR A 246 13.17 -19.88 7.20
N TYR A 247 12.90 -20.06 8.49
CA TYR A 247 12.65 -18.97 9.42
C TYR A 247 13.82 -18.81 10.35
N CYS A 248 14.21 -17.55 10.55
CA CYS A 248 15.25 -17.21 11.49
C CYS A 248 14.70 -17.31 12.92
N ASP A 249 14.53 -18.54 13.43
CA ASP A 249 14.29 -18.81 14.85
C ASP A 249 15.61 -18.82 15.62
N ASP A 250 15.56 -18.49 16.92
CA ASP A 250 16.73 -18.32 17.81
C ASP A 250 17.44 -19.64 18.20
N ARG A 251 17.53 -20.65 17.30
CA ARG A 251 18.20 -21.93 17.59
C ARG A 251 19.47 -22.18 16.76
N PRO A 252 20.55 -21.40 16.96
CA PRO A 252 21.76 -21.48 16.14
C PRO A 252 22.75 -22.60 16.53
N THR A 253 22.43 -23.52 17.43
CA THR A 253 23.41 -24.49 17.98
C THR A 253 23.15 -25.96 17.66
N ASP A 254 22.21 -26.30 16.76
CA ASP A 254 22.02 -27.68 16.31
C ASP A 254 22.99 -28.01 15.16
N PRO A 255 23.89 -29.01 15.28
CA PRO A 255 24.76 -29.45 14.19
C PRO A 255 24.02 -29.78 12.88
N GLN A 256 22.75 -30.22 12.95
CA GLN A 256 21.93 -30.47 11.76
C GLN A 256 21.44 -29.19 11.08
N TYR A 257 21.42 -28.05 11.76
CA TYR A 257 21.13 -26.75 11.15
C TYR A 257 22.23 -26.31 10.19
N ILE A 258 23.50 -26.51 10.55
CA ILE A 258 24.66 -26.19 9.70
C ILE A 258 24.66 -27.06 8.43
N SER A 259 24.32 -28.35 8.57
CA SER A 259 24.17 -29.26 7.42
C SER A 259 23.09 -28.79 6.46
N ASN A 260 21.95 -28.30 6.97
CA ASN A 260 20.87 -27.78 6.12
C ASN A 260 21.29 -26.51 5.37
N ILE A 261 22.10 -25.62 5.98
CA ILE A 261 22.62 -24.42 5.30
C ILE A 261 23.50 -24.80 4.11
N SER A 262 24.43 -25.76 4.28
CA SER A 262 25.30 -26.23 3.19
C SER A 262 24.48 -26.80 2.04
N LEU A 263 23.47 -27.61 2.35
CA LEU A 263 22.53 -28.15 1.38
C LEU A 263 21.84 -27.04 0.57
N LEU A 264 21.36 -25.98 1.24
CA LEU A 264 20.70 -24.87 0.55
C LEU A 264 21.68 -24.06 -0.31
N ASP A 265 22.93 -23.87 0.13
CA ASP A 265 23.95 -23.19 -0.67
C ASP A 265 24.34 -23.98 -1.92
N GLU A 266 24.49 -25.30 -1.78
CA GLU A 266 24.86 -26.19 -2.88
C GLU A 266 23.74 -26.32 -3.92
N ASN A 267 22.48 -26.39 -3.47
CA ASN A 267 21.34 -26.59 -4.37
C ASN A 267 20.73 -25.28 -4.90
N CYS A 268 21.01 -24.15 -4.25
CA CYS A 268 20.52 -22.82 -4.65
C CYS A 268 21.65 -21.82 -4.85
N PRO A 269 22.59 -22.07 -5.79
CA PRO A 269 23.72 -21.20 -6.02
C PRO A 269 23.28 -19.89 -6.68
N VAL A 270 23.39 -18.79 -5.95
CA VAL A 270 23.08 -17.44 -6.44
C VAL A 270 24.29 -16.77 -7.10
N ASN A 271 25.51 -17.00 -6.58
CA ASN A 271 26.73 -16.38 -7.10
C ASN A 271 27.97 -17.27 -6.89
N PRO A 272 28.53 -17.89 -7.94
CA PRO A 272 28.03 -17.85 -9.33
C PRO A 272 26.70 -18.61 -9.45
N SER A 273 25.82 -18.14 -10.34
CA SER A 273 24.55 -18.83 -10.60
C SER A 273 24.73 -20.07 -11.48
N ASP A 274 23.99 -21.13 -11.18
CA ASP A 274 23.85 -22.31 -12.04
C ASP A 274 22.37 -22.55 -12.40
N ALA A 275 22.02 -22.26 -13.65
CA ALA A 275 20.65 -22.44 -14.15
C ALA A 275 20.24 -23.91 -14.33
N THR A 276 21.20 -24.85 -14.30
CA THR A 276 20.92 -26.29 -14.36
C THR A 276 20.45 -26.83 -13.01
N GLN A 277 20.95 -26.23 -11.91
CA GLN A 277 20.51 -26.47 -10.53
C GLN A 277 19.15 -25.82 -10.28
N PHE A 278 19.06 -24.49 -10.45
CA PHE A 278 17.80 -23.77 -10.30
C PHE A 278 17.79 -22.46 -11.11
N ASN A 279 16.77 -22.31 -11.96
CA ASN A 279 16.65 -21.10 -12.77
C ASN A 279 15.94 -19.96 -12.02
N PHE A 280 16.71 -18.99 -11.54
CA PHE A 280 16.15 -17.78 -10.89
C PHE A 280 15.51 -16.77 -11.86
N GLY A 281 15.78 -16.89 -13.17
CA GLY A 281 15.19 -16.05 -14.22
C GLY A 281 15.41 -14.55 -13.98
N ILE A 282 14.35 -13.75 -14.15
CA ILE A 282 14.41 -12.28 -14.00
C ILE A 282 14.76 -11.82 -12.58
N PHE A 283 14.73 -12.72 -11.60
CA PHE A 283 15.00 -12.41 -10.20
C PHE A 283 16.48 -12.56 -9.84
N LEU A 284 17.29 -13.22 -10.69
CA LEU A 284 18.70 -13.49 -10.41
C LEU A 284 19.47 -12.21 -10.06
N ASN A 285 19.29 -11.15 -10.86
CA ASN A 285 19.93 -9.85 -10.64
C ASN A 285 19.63 -9.24 -9.26
N ALA A 286 18.42 -9.46 -8.72
CA ALA A 286 18.07 -8.99 -7.38
C ALA A 286 18.89 -9.70 -6.29
N LEU A 287 19.05 -11.01 -6.46
CA LEU A 287 19.76 -11.88 -5.52
C LEU A 287 21.27 -11.60 -5.56
N GLU A 288 21.86 -11.58 -6.76
CA GLU A 288 23.29 -11.30 -6.97
C GLU A 288 23.72 -9.93 -6.46
N SER A 289 22.86 -8.91 -6.58
CA SER A 289 23.13 -7.57 -6.05
C SER A 289 23.25 -7.51 -4.52
N GLY A 290 22.83 -8.57 -3.83
CA GLY A 290 22.71 -8.60 -2.37
C GLY A 290 21.67 -7.63 -1.84
N SER A 291 20.68 -7.23 -2.65
CA SER A 291 19.62 -6.30 -2.23
C SER A 291 18.62 -7.02 -1.32
N THR A 292 18.20 -8.23 -1.69
CA THR A 292 17.35 -9.13 -0.89
C THR A 292 18.02 -9.59 0.40
N HIS A 293 19.37 -9.60 0.43
CA HIS A 293 20.17 -9.99 1.58
C HIS A 293 20.53 -8.85 2.53
N SER A 294 20.08 -7.62 2.24
CA SER A 294 20.42 -6.43 3.01
C SER A 294 19.36 -6.12 4.05
N THR A 295 19.76 -5.72 5.26
CA THR A 295 18.85 -5.13 6.26
C THR A 295 18.61 -3.64 6.04
N LYS A 296 19.40 -2.98 5.19
CA LYS A 296 19.26 -1.56 4.89
C LYS A 296 18.12 -1.31 3.90
N PHE A 297 17.03 -0.70 4.38
CA PHE A 297 15.87 -0.34 3.55
C PHE A 297 16.24 0.49 2.32
N SER A 298 17.15 1.46 2.45
CA SER A 298 17.57 2.30 1.31
C SER A 298 18.14 1.48 0.16
N LYS A 299 18.97 0.47 0.45
CA LYS A 299 19.53 -0.41 -0.58
C LYS A 299 18.42 -1.20 -1.28
N LYS A 300 17.48 -1.77 -0.51
CA LYS A 300 16.31 -2.48 -1.04
C LYS A 300 15.49 -1.58 -1.97
N PHE A 301 15.10 -0.41 -1.45
CA PHE A 301 14.24 0.55 -2.12
C PHE A 301 14.86 1.09 -3.41
N PHE A 302 16.08 1.66 -3.35
CA PHE A 302 16.66 2.32 -4.52
C PHE A 302 17.02 1.34 -5.64
N TYR A 303 17.52 0.15 -5.28
CA TYR A 303 17.86 -0.85 -6.30
C TYR A 303 16.62 -1.38 -7.01
N SER A 304 15.57 -1.70 -6.26
CA SER A 304 14.29 -2.15 -6.81
C SER A 304 13.57 -1.06 -7.59
N PHE A 305 13.59 0.18 -7.09
CA PHE A 305 13.06 1.34 -7.80
C PHE A 305 13.79 1.58 -9.13
N TRP A 306 15.11 1.50 -9.14
CA TRP A 306 15.91 1.59 -10.37
C TRP A 306 15.55 0.51 -11.38
N TRP A 307 15.38 -0.74 -10.91
CA TRP A 307 14.92 -1.84 -11.76
C TRP A 307 13.53 -1.56 -12.35
N GLY A 308 12.58 -1.09 -11.54
CA GLY A 308 11.24 -0.70 -12.00
C GLY A 308 11.29 0.40 -13.08
N LEU A 309 12.13 1.42 -12.87
CA LEU A 309 12.31 2.53 -13.79
C LEU A 309 12.82 2.07 -15.16
N ARG A 310 13.83 1.19 -15.15
CA ARG A 310 14.44 0.64 -16.37
C ARG A 310 13.43 -0.16 -17.20
N ASN A 311 12.62 -0.98 -16.54
CA ASN A 311 11.63 -1.83 -17.23
C ASN A 311 10.43 -1.01 -17.74
N LEU A 312 10.00 0.01 -17.00
CA LEU A 312 8.97 0.92 -17.49
C LEU A 312 9.46 1.76 -18.66
N ARG A 313 10.72 2.23 -18.66
CA ARG A 313 11.29 2.98 -19.80
C ARG A 313 11.19 2.18 -21.11
N SER A 314 11.42 0.86 -21.06
CA SER A 314 11.32 -0.01 -22.24
C SER A 314 9.88 -0.16 -22.75
N ALA A 315 8.89 -0.20 -21.84
CA ALA A 315 7.47 -0.31 -22.19
C ALA A 315 6.81 1.05 -22.53
N TYR A 316 7.36 2.15 -22.01
CA TYR A 316 6.84 3.51 -22.20
C TYR A 316 7.08 4.03 -23.62
N THR A 317 8.07 3.49 -24.34
CA THR A 317 8.26 3.75 -25.77
C THR A 317 7.09 3.30 -26.64
N ASP A 318 6.29 2.32 -26.18
CA ASP A 318 5.16 1.75 -26.93
C ASP A 318 3.78 2.21 -26.43
N THR A 319 3.69 2.85 -25.26
CA THR A 319 2.41 3.13 -24.59
C THR A 319 2.23 4.61 -24.20
N TYR A 320 2.31 5.51 -25.17
CA TYR A 320 1.76 6.86 -25.00
C TYR A 320 0.23 6.75 -25.02
N LYS A 321 -0.46 6.96 -23.89
CA LYS A 321 -1.88 7.45 -23.74
C LYS A 321 -2.57 7.07 -22.40
N LEU A 322 -1.91 7.10 -21.23
CA LEU A 322 -2.67 6.85 -19.99
C LEU A 322 -3.42 8.08 -19.44
N CYS A 323 -2.94 9.30 -19.73
CA CYS A 323 -3.57 10.53 -19.20
C CYS A 323 -3.36 11.78 -20.10
N ILE A 324 -2.89 11.61 -21.35
CA ILE A 324 -2.59 12.70 -22.30
C ILE A 324 -3.73 13.00 -23.31
N LEU A 325 -4.74 12.13 -23.44
CA LEU A 325 -6.03 12.47 -24.07
C LEU A 325 -7.07 12.69 -23.00
#